data_AF-A0A6P0XAF0-F1
#
_entry.id   AF-A0A6P0XAF0-F1
#
_cell.length_a   1.000
_cell.length_b   1.000
_cell.length_c   1.000
_cell.angle_alpha   90.00
_cell.angle_beta   90.00
_cell.angle_gamma   90.00
#
_symmetry.space_group_name_H-M   'P 1'
#
loop_
_entity.id
_entity.type
_entity.pdbx_description
1 polymer ?
#
loop_
_entity_poly.entity_id
_entity_poly.type
_entity_poly.pdbx_seq_one_letter_code
_entity_poly.pdbx_strand_id
1 'polypeptide(L)'
;MLVIFQATKENISSLEERLEINYLRSTNLPTNTIDGQDIISGLTQNPKSLPPQYFYDDRGSQLFEQICELPEYYPTRTEAWILHQYAGEIARMTGVCELVELGSGSSTKTRLLLDAYQA
;
A
#
# COMPACT_ATOMS: atom_id res chain seq x y z
N MET A 1 1.38 6.62 0.67
CA MET A 1 2.37 6.14 1.66
C MET A 1 3.08 4.94 1.08
N LEU A 2 4.41 4.96 1.02
CA LEU A 2 5.23 3.79 0.68
C LEU A 2 5.84 3.28 1.99
N VAL A 3 5.78 1.97 2.22
CA VAL A 3 6.43 1.36 3.37
C VAL A 3 7.43 0.33 2.87
N ILE A 4 8.67 0.42 3.36
CA ILE A 4 9.75 -0.52 3.02
C ILE A 4 9.99 -1.38 4.25
N PHE A 5 10.03 -2.69 4.05
CA PHE A 5 10.36 -3.67 5.07
C PHE A 5 11.57 -4.48 4.63
N GLN A 6 12.57 -4.61 5.51
CA GLN A 6 13.67 -5.55 5.29
C GLN A 6 13.29 -6.91 5.89
N ALA A 7 13.07 -7.90 5.04
CA ALA A 7 12.82 -9.26 5.48
C ALA A 7 14.16 -9.99 5.63
N THR A 8 14.73 -10.01 6.84
CA THR A 8 16.00 -10.69 7.14
C THR A 8 15.78 -11.95 7.97
N LYS A 9 16.64 -12.98 7.74
CA LYS A 9 16.65 -14.23 8.51
C LYS A 9 17.45 -14.14 9.82
N GLU A 10 18.13 -13.03 10.07
CA GLU A 10 18.97 -12.86 11.27
C GLU A 10 18.15 -12.33 12.44
N ASN A 11 18.45 -12.84 13.64
CA ASN A 11 17.78 -12.45 14.88
C ASN A 11 18.29 -11.07 15.33
N ILE A 12 17.73 -10.02 14.73
CA ILE A 12 18.06 -8.63 15.02
C ILE A 12 17.44 -8.22 16.37
N SER A 13 18.27 -7.67 17.27
CA SER A 13 18.00 -7.50 18.70
C SER A 13 17.08 -6.32 19.09
N SER A 14 16.68 -5.46 18.16
CA SER A 14 15.81 -4.31 18.45
C SER A 14 14.72 -4.07 17.40
N LEU A 15 13.55 -3.55 17.80
CA LEU A 15 12.42 -3.22 16.91
C LEU A 15 12.77 -2.12 15.90
N GLU A 16 13.64 -1.19 16.29
CA GLU A 16 14.08 -0.05 15.46
C GLU A 16 14.95 -0.48 14.27
N GLU A 17 15.67 -1.60 14.38
CA GLU A 17 16.49 -2.14 13.29
C GLU A 17 15.69 -3.02 12.29
N ARG A 18 14.41 -3.32 12.57
CA ARG A 18 13.58 -4.24 11.75
C ARG A 18 12.59 -3.53 10.83
N LEU A 19 12.36 -2.23 11.02
CA LEU A 19 11.34 -1.48 10.30
C LEU A 19 11.83 -0.06 9.98
N GLU A 20 12.03 0.23 8.70
CA GLU A 20 12.41 1.56 8.22
C GLU A 20 11.25 2.16 7.40
N ILE A 21 10.52 3.11 7.98
CA ILE A 21 9.47 3.83 7.25
C ILE A 21 10.11 4.95 6.43
N ASN A 22 10.38 4.65 5.17
CA ASN A 22 10.89 5.62 4.21
C ASN A 22 9.75 6.26 3.40
N TYR A 23 9.49 7.53 3.67
CA TYR A 23 8.68 8.36 2.77
C TYR A 23 9.52 8.70 1.55
N LEU A 24 9.44 7.89 0.49
CA LEU A 24 10.02 8.24 -0.80
C LEU A 24 9.28 9.44 -1.39
N ARG A 25 9.67 10.65 -0.96
CA ARG A 25 9.41 11.88 -1.69
C ARG A 25 10.42 11.88 -2.84
N SER A 26 9.94 11.71 -4.07
CA SER A 26 10.81 11.96 -5.21
C SER A 26 11.30 13.40 -5.13
N THR A 27 12.60 13.59 -4.97
CA THR A 27 13.24 14.91 -4.90
C THR A 27 13.50 15.50 -6.30
N ASN A 28 13.20 14.75 -7.38
CA ASN A 28 13.49 15.15 -8.76
C ASN A 28 12.38 14.85 -9.79
N LEU A 29 11.19 14.42 -9.36
CA LEU A 29 10.01 14.62 -10.19
C LEU A 29 9.64 16.11 -10.04
N PRO A 30 9.14 16.80 -11.09
CA PRO A 30 8.50 18.08 -10.86
C PRO A 30 7.55 17.85 -9.70
N THR A 31 7.67 18.65 -8.65
CA THR A 31 6.65 18.72 -7.65
C THR A 31 5.38 18.98 -8.44
N ASN A 32 4.56 17.96 -8.67
CA ASN A 32 3.13 18.13 -8.74
C ASN A 32 2.77 18.59 -7.33
N THR A 33 3.15 19.83 -7.01
CA THR A 33 2.31 20.68 -6.21
C THR A 33 0.91 20.39 -6.72
N ILE A 34 0.05 19.92 -5.82
CA ILE A 34 -1.39 19.96 -6.04
C ILE A 34 -1.71 21.46 -6.08
N ASP A 35 -1.37 22.10 -7.20
CA ASP A 35 -1.73 23.47 -7.52
C ASP A 35 -3.20 23.53 -7.99
N GLY A 36 -3.84 22.35 -8.07
CA GLY A 36 -5.21 22.17 -8.52
C GLY A 36 -5.36 22.27 -10.04
N GLN A 37 -4.27 22.24 -10.81
CA GLN A 37 -4.34 22.37 -12.26
C GLN A 37 -5.11 21.21 -12.91
N ASP A 38 -5.01 20.01 -12.35
CA ASP A 38 -5.78 18.83 -12.72
C ASP A 38 -7.27 18.97 -12.36
N ILE A 39 -7.60 19.61 -11.23
CA ILE A 39 -8.97 19.96 -10.84
C ILE A 39 -9.55 20.99 -11.82
N ILE A 40 -8.81 22.07 -12.11
CA ILE A 40 -9.25 23.11 -13.07
C ILE A 40 -9.47 22.47 -14.44
N SER A 41 -8.51 21.68 -14.94
CA SER A 41 -8.63 20.99 -16.22
C SER A 41 -9.83 20.04 -16.23
N GLY A 42 -10.02 19.27 -15.16
CA GLY A 42 -11.09 18.31 -14.99
C GLY A 42 -12.50 18.90 -14.95
N LEU A 43 -12.65 20.05 -14.30
CA LEU A 43 -13.93 20.76 -14.19
C LEU A 43 -14.26 21.65 -15.39
N THR A 44 -13.25 22.04 -16.17
CA THR A 44 -13.42 22.89 -17.37
C THR A 44 -13.67 22.08 -18.66
N GLN A 45 -13.26 20.81 -18.71
CA GLN A 45 -13.52 19.94 -19.86
C GLN A 45 -14.97 19.42 -19.95
N ASN A 46 -15.30 18.80 -21.09
CA ASN A 46 -16.59 18.15 -21.33
C ASN A 46 -16.37 16.79 -22.02
N PRO A 47 -16.68 15.65 -21.36
CA PRO A 47 -17.31 15.53 -20.04
C PRO A 47 -16.36 15.88 -18.89
N LYS A 48 -16.91 16.40 -17.79
CA LYS A 48 -16.16 16.70 -16.56
C LYS A 48 -15.62 15.41 -15.93
N SER A 49 -14.42 15.48 -15.35
CA SER A 49 -13.84 14.39 -14.57
C SER A 49 -12.91 14.90 -13.48
N LEU A 50 -12.62 14.07 -12.49
CA LEU A 50 -11.60 14.34 -11.47
C LEU A 50 -10.74 13.09 -11.27
N PRO A 51 -9.43 13.24 -10.99
CA PRO A 51 -8.58 12.11 -10.65
C PRO A 51 -9.07 11.39 -9.38
N PRO A 52 -9.03 10.04 -9.34
CA PRO A 52 -9.56 9.28 -8.21
C PRO A 52 -8.72 9.41 -6.93
N GLN A 53 -7.48 9.91 -6.99
CA GLN A 53 -6.67 10.11 -5.79
C GLN A 53 -7.34 11.04 -4.77
N TYR A 54 -8.22 11.95 -5.23
CA TYR A 54 -8.98 12.86 -4.37
C TYR A 54 -10.09 12.16 -3.56
N PHE A 55 -10.39 10.88 -3.84
CA PHE A 55 -11.29 10.09 -2.99
C PHE A 55 -10.66 9.66 -1.67
N TYR A 56 -9.35 9.77 -1.48
CA TYR A 56 -8.65 9.17 -0.35
C TYR A 56 -8.14 10.23 0.65
N ASP A 57 -8.98 11.22 0.97
CA ASP A 57 -8.78 12.01 2.20
C ASP A 57 -9.08 11.15 3.44
N ASP A 58 -9.01 11.73 4.64
CA ASP A 58 -9.27 10.99 5.89
C ASP A 58 -10.63 10.30 5.87
N ARG A 59 -11.67 11.00 5.39
CA ARG A 59 -13.03 10.48 5.38
C ARG A 59 -13.23 9.42 4.29
N GLY A 60 -12.75 9.70 3.09
CA GLY A 60 -12.85 8.81 1.95
C GLY A 60 -12.03 7.53 2.13
N SER A 61 -10.90 7.61 2.83
CA SER A 61 -10.15 6.42 3.26
C SER A 61 -10.96 5.55 4.21
N GLN A 62 -11.64 6.14 5.21
CA GLN A 62 -12.53 5.38 6.10
C GLN A 62 -13.69 4.72 5.34
N LEU A 63 -14.26 5.43 4.35
CA LEU A 63 -15.30 4.87 3.49
C LEU A 63 -14.77 3.70 2.65
N PHE A 64 -13.54 3.80 2.15
CA PHE A 64 -12.90 2.71 1.42
C PHE A 64 -12.70 1.47 2.30
N GLU A 65 -12.26 1.64 3.55
CA GLU A 65 -12.18 0.51 4.50
C GLU A 65 -13.54 -0.13 4.75
N GLN A 66 -14.62 0.65 4.81
CA GLN A 66 -15.99 0.10 4.90
C GLN A 66 -16.42 -0.62 3.63
N ILE A 67 -16.05 -0.09 2.45
CA ILE A 67 -16.31 -0.75 1.15
C ILE A 67 -15.65 -2.13 1.12
N CYS A 68 -14.43 -2.27 1.65
CA CYS A 68 -13.70 -3.54 1.70
C CYS A 68 -14.42 -4.66 2.50
N GLU A 69 -15.32 -4.31 3.41
CA GLU A 69 -16.10 -5.25 4.22
C GLU A 69 -17.43 -5.64 3.57
N LEU A 70 -17.84 -4.95 2.50
CA LEU A 70 -19.11 -5.24 1.82
C LEU A 70 -19.08 -6.63 1.17
N PRO A 71 -20.19 -7.41 1.27
CA PRO A 71 -20.25 -8.73 0.65
C PRO A 71 -20.07 -8.66 -0.88
N GLU A 72 -20.55 -7.59 -1.51
CA GLU A 72 -20.43 -7.33 -2.95
C GLU A 72 -18.99 -6.99 -3.37
N TYR A 73 -18.20 -6.38 -2.48
CA TYR A 73 -16.82 -5.98 -2.74
C TYR A 73 -15.85 -7.11 -2.35
N TYR A 74 -15.88 -8.19 -3.13
CA TYR A 74 -15.01 -9.33 -2.91
C TYR A 74 -13.48 -9.10 -3.03
N PRO A 75 -12.92 -8.10 -3.75
CA PRO A 75 -11.48 -8.02 -4.04
C PRO A 75 -10.57 -8.14 -2.82
N THR A 76 -10.86 -7.38 -1.76
CA THR A 76 -10.03 -7.37 -0.53
C THR A 76 -10.00 -8.73 0.14
N ARG A 77 -11.15 -9.39 0.25
CA ARG A 77 -11.28 -10.73 0.85
C ARG A 77 -10.59 -11.80 0.01
N THR A 78 -10.71 -11.72 -1.32
CA THR A 78 -10.06 -12.67 -2.23
C THR A 78 -8.54 -12.54 -2.21
N GLU A 79 -8.01 -11.31 -2.23
CA GLU A 79 -6.58 -11.08 -2.11
C GLU A 79 -6.02 -11.56 -0.77
N ALA A 80 -6.71 -11.26 0.34
CA ALA A 80 -6.32 -11.75 1.65
C ALA A 80 -6.31 -13.28 1.73
N TRP A 81 -7.29 -13.96 1.11
CA TRP A 81 -7.30 -15.42 1.00
C TRP A 81 -6.10 -15.95 0.22
N ILE A 82 -5.78 -15.36 -0.94
CA ILE A 82 -4.61 -15.74 -1.75
C ILE A 82 -3.32 -15.59 -0.92
N LEU A 83 -3.14 -14.45 -0.27
CA LEU A 83 -1.95 -14.20 0.55
C LEU A 83 -1.85 -15.20 1.71
N HIS A 84 -2.96 -15.51 2.38
CA HIS A 84 -2.97 -16.51 3.44
C HIS A 84 -2.56 -17.90 2.94
N GLN A 85 -2.95 -18.29 1.73
CA GLN A 85 -2.58 -19.60 1.17
C GLN A 85 -1.14 -19.64 0.65
N TYR A 86 -0.66 -18.57 0.03
CA TYR A 86 0.56 -18.60 -0.78
C TYR A 86 1.72 -17.75 -0.25
N ALA A 87 1.57 -17.00 0.85
CA ALA A 87 2.66 -16.17 1.40
C ALA A 87 3.94 -16.96 1.68
N GLY A 88 3.84 -18.18 2.22
CA GLY A 88 5.00 -19.04 2.44
C GLY A 88 5.69 -19.51 1.15
N GLU A 89 4.93 -19.71 0.08
CA GLU A 89 5.50 -20.05 -1.23
C GLU A 89 6.20 -18.84 -1.86
N ILE A 90 5.57 -17.67 -1.79
CA ILE A 90 6.16 -16.39 -2.22
C ILE A 90 7.48 -16.15 -1.50
N ALA A 91 7.51 -16.29 -0.17
CA ALA A 91 8.72 -16.12 0.63
C ALA A 91 9.83 -17.13 0.24
N ARG A 92 9.49 -18.40 -0.01
CA ARG A 92 10.47 -19.40 -0.47
C ARG A 92 11.02 -19.09 -1.86
N MET A 93 10.19 -18.65 -2.79
CA MET A 93 10.59 -18.36 -4.17
C MET A 93 11.48 -17.11 -4.27
N THR A 94 11.17 -16.10 -3.46
CA THR A 94 11.88 -14.81 -3.48
C THR A 94 13.14 -14.81 -2.62
N GLY A 95 13.17 -15.62 -1.55
CA GLY A 95 14.30 -15.65 -0.62
C GLY A 95 14.41 -14.36 0.20
N VAL A 96 15.61 -14.06 0.72
CA VAL A 96 15.84 -12.82 1.49
C VAL A 96 15.73 -11.62 0.53
N CYS A 97 14.81 -10.70 0.83
CA CYS A 97 14.55 -9.55 -0.03
C CYS A 97 14.04 -8.34 0.77
N GLU A 98 14.01 -7.19 0.10
CA GLU A 98 13.30 -6.00 0.58
C GLU A 98 11.86 -6.03 0.06
N LEU A 99 10.90 -5.87 0.96
CA LEU A 99 9.48 -5.79 0.63
C LEU A 99 9.07 -4.32 0.55
N VAL A 100 8.55 -3.90 -0.60
CA VAL A 100 8.15 -2.51 -0.86
C VAL A 100 6.65 -2.46 -1.10
N GLU A 101 5.89 -1.84 -0.20
CA GLU A 101 4.43 -1.70 -0.29
C GLU A 101 4.01 -0.35 -0.87
N LEU A 102 3.54 -0.37 -2.12
CA LEU A 102 3.05 0.81 -2.84
C LEU A 102 1.61 1.13 -2.45
N GLY A 103 1.41 2.11 -1.56
CA GLY A 103 0.07 2.54 -1.14
C GLY A 103 -0.49 1.68 -0.03
N SER A 104 0.11 1.78 1.16
CA SER A 104 -0.03 0.76 2.20
C SER A 104 -1.37 0.67 2.93
N GLY A 105 -2.27 1.66 2.79
CA GLY A 105 -3.57 1.64 3.47
C GLY A 105 -3.46 1.26 4.95
N SER A 106 -4.22 0.24 5.38
CA SER A 106 -4.18 -0.34 6.74
C SER A 106 -3.06 -1.37 6.98
N SER A 107 -2.25 -1.72 5.97
CA SER A 107 -1.15 -2.71 6.01
C SER A 107 -1.51 -4.11 6.53
N THR A 108 -2.78 -4.43 6.70
CA THR A 108 -3.26 -5.71 7.24
C THR A 108 -2.78 -6.90 6.41
N LYS A 109 -2.76 -6.75 5.08
CA LYS A 109 -2.33 -7.78 4.13
C LYS A 109 -0.81 -7.99 4.14
N THR A 110 -0.04 -6.92 4.33
CA THR A 110 1.43 -6.94 4.37
C THR A 110 1.95 -7.80 5.50
N ARG A 111 1.23 -7.82 6.63
CA ARG A 111 1.56 -8.67 7.76
C ARG A 111 1.64 -10.15 7.39
N LEU A 112 0.76 -10.64 6.51
CA LEU A 112 0.77 -12.04 6.07
C LEU A 112 2.08 -12.42 5.37
N LEU A 113 2.64 -11.50 4.57
CA LEU A 113 3.94 -11.70 3.93
C LEU A 113 5.06 -11.62 4.96
N LEU A 114 5.06 -10.61 5.83
CA LEU A 114 6.09 -10.46 6.86
C LEU A 114 6.19 -11.67 7.79
N ASP A 115 5.04 -12.21 8.23
CA ASP A 115 4.99 -13.42 9.05
C ASP A 115 5.59 -14.63 8.30
N ALA A 116 5.36 -14.73 6.98
CA ALA A 116 5.92 -15.80 6.16
C ALA A 116 7.44 -15.72 5.95
N TYR A 117 8.03 -14.52 5.99
CA TYR A 117 9.48 -14.34 5.94
C TYR A 117 10.18 -14.58 7.28
N GLN A 118 9.44 -14.63 8.39
CA GLN A 118 9.98 -14.92 9.73
C GLN A 118 10.00 -16.42 10.07
N ALA A 119 9.30 -17.25 9.29
CA ALA A 119 9.19 -18.71 9.49
C ALA A 119 10.37 -19.47 8.86
#